data_AF-A0A1C6J976-F1
#
_entry.id   AF-A0A1C6J976-F1
#
_cell.length_a   1.000
_cell.length_b   1.000
_cell.length_c   1.000
_cell.angle_alpha   90.00
_cell.angle_beta   90.00
_cell.angle_gamma   90.00
#
_symmetry.space_group_name_H-M   'P 1'
#
loop_
_entity.id
_entity.type
_entity.pdbx_description
1 polymer ?
#
loop_
_entity_poly.entity_id
_entity_poly.type
_entity_poly.pdbx_seq_one_letter_code
_entity_poly.pdbx_strand_id
1 'polypeptide(L)'
;MRETLEDLYYGNITPYDRQIRSGTSLIKAIEQSQECEEQLTKLLEGEAHSLLLRLINAENEIGSTLALENFILGFRLGAHLILEGLDEDDGSLVELLRRDEWRGKQSNYPSGRPRKSCDTNQR
;
A
#
# COMPACT_ATOMS: atom_id res chain seq x y z
N MET A 1 -18.24 -1.60 5.93
CA MET A 1 -17.30 -1.16 4.87
C MET A 1 -17.85 -0.03 3.99
N ARG A 2 -19.16 0.12 3.76
CA ARG A 2 -19.73 1.17 2.89
C ARG A 2 -19.15 2.58 3.14
N GLU A 3 -19.18 3.06 4.38
CA GLU A 3 -18.65 4.38 4.77
C GLU A 3 -17.16 4.54 4.42
N THR A 4 -16.32 3.56 4.75
CA THR A 4 -14.89 3.55 4.38
C THR A 4 -14.67 3.57 2.86
N LEU A 5 -15.52 2.89 2.08
CA LEU A 5 -15.43 2.91 0.61
C LEU A 5 -15.90 4.23 0.02
N GLU A 6 -16.90 4.87 0.61
CA GLU A 6 -17.37 6.19 0.21
C GLU A 6 -16.28 7.24 0.50
N ASP A 7 -15.64 7.18 1.67
CA ASP A 7 -14.50 8.05 1.99
C ASP A 7 -13.30 7.81 1.06
N LEU A 8 -13.04 6.56 0.68
CA LEU A 8 -12.02 6.26 -0.32
C LEU A 8 -12.39 6.85 -1.69
N TYR A 9 -13.65 6.71 -2.11
CA TYR A 9 -14.15 7.18 -3.41
C TYR A 9 -14.08 8.70 -3.55
N TYR A 10 -14.42 9.43 -2.49
CA TYR A 10 -14.37 10.90 -2.47
C TYR A 10 -13.00 11.46 -2.10
N GLY A 11 -12.02 10.61 -1.74
CA GLY A 11 -10.68 11.05 -1.34
C GLY A 11 -10.61 11.66 0.06
N ASN A 12 -11.55 11.32 0.94
CA ASN A 12 -11.59 11.78 2.33
C ASN A 12 -10.62 11.00 3.24
N ILE A 13 -10.12 9.84 2.79
CA ILE A 13 -9.12 9.09 3.53
C ILE A 13 -7.79 9.83 3.44
N THR A 14 -7.34 10.37 4.58
CA THR A 14 -5.99 10.92 4.73
C THR A 14 -5.14 9.94 5.54
N PRO A 15 -4.42 9.00 4.88
CA PRO A 15 -3.74 7.91 5.58
C PRO A 15 -2.57 8.37 6.46
N TYR A 16 -2.08 9.59 6.25
CA TYR A 16 -1.00 10.18 7.04
C TYR A 16 -1.49 11.02 8.23
N ASP A 17 -2.80 11.24 8.41
CA ASP A 17 -3.34 12.16 9.43
C ASP A 17 -3.33 11.60 10.87
N ARG A 18 -2.51 10.57 11.13
CA ARG A 18 -2.40 10.02 12.47
C ARG A 18 -1.67 11.02 13.36
N GLN A 19 -2.42 11.70 14.22
CA GLN A 19 -1.85 12.54 15.27
C GLN A 19 -0.91 11.71 16.16
N ILE A 20 0.34 12.15 16.27
CA ILE A 20 1.31 11.57 17.19
C ILE A 20 0.79 11.82 18.61
N ARG A 21 0.51 10.75 19.35
CA ARG A 21 0.05 10.88 20.74
C ARG A 21 1.16 11.49 21.58
N SER A 22 0.80 12.51 22.36
CA SER A 22 1.69 13.17 23.32
C SER A 22 2.22 12.16 24.35
N GLY A 23 3.48 12.33 24.75
CA GLY A 23 4.16 11.45 25.72
C GLY A 23 4.86 10.21 25.14
N THR A 24 4.85 10.02 23.82
CA THR A 24 5.62 8.96 23.17
C THR A 24 7.11 9.31 23.10
N SER A 25 7.98 8.28 23.02
CA SER A 25 9.42 8.47 22.77
C SER A 25 9.70 9.27 21.50
N LEU A 26 8.80 9.18 20.50
CA LEU A 26 8.87 9.93 19.26
C LEU A 26 8.76 11.44 19.48
N ILE A 27 7.78 11.91 20.27
CA ILE A 27 7.64 13.35 20.56
C ILE A 27 8.90 13.90 21.22
N LYS A 28 9.46 13.18 22.20
CA LYS A 28 10.70 13.60 22.88
C LYS A 28 11.88 13.71 21.90
N ALA A 29 12.00 12.75 20.98
CA ALA A 29 13.04 12.79 19.95
C ALA A 29 12.84 13.97 18.98
N ILE A 30 11.60 14.28 18.62
CA ILE A 30 11.26 15.45 17.78
C ILE A 30 11.64 16.75 18.50
N GLU A 31 11.21 16.92 19.75
CA GLU A 31 11.54 18.09 20.58
C GLU A 31 13.05 18.27 20.73
N GLN A 32 13.78 17.17 21.01
CA GLN A 32 15.24 17.20 21.10
C GLN A 32 15.90 17.57 19.76
N SER A 33 15.40 17.04 18.65
CA SER A 33 15.89 17.37 17.31
C SER A 33 15.72 18.87 17.02
N GLN A 34 14.56 19.43 17.37
CA GLN A 34 14.28 20.86 17.19
C GLN A 34 15.17 21.74 18.06
N GLU A 35 15.38 21.37 19.32
CA GLU A 35 16.28 22.12 20.21
C GLU A 35 17.73 22.11 19.68
N CYS A 36 18.21 20.95 19.21
CA CYS A 36 19.53 20.83 18.60
C CYS A 36 19.64 21.68 17.31
N GLU A 37 18.62 21.67 16.46
CA GLU A 37 18.57 22.50 15.25
C GLU A 37 18.67 23.99 15.60
N GLU A 38 17.88 24.47 16.56
CA GLU A 38 17.93 25.88 16.99
C GLU A 38 19.30 26.28 17.54
N GLN A 39 19.94 25.40 18.32
CA GLN A 39 21.29 25.65 18.86
C GLN A 39 22.32 25.70 17.73
N LEU A 40 22.26 24.76 16.77
CA LEU A 40 23.17 24.72 15.63
C LEU A 40 23.01 25.94 14.72
N THR A 41 21.77 26.38 14.46
CA THR A 41 21.50 27.59 13.68
C THR A 41 22.06 28.86 14.32
N LYS A 42 22.16 28.92 15.66
CA LYS A 42 22.78 30.06 16.36
C LYS A 42 24.32 30.01 16.35
N LEU A 43 24.91 28.82 16.18
CA LEU A 43 26.37 28.62 16.21
C LEU A 43 27.01 28.67 14.82
N LEU A 44 26.27 28.30 13.77
CA LEU A 44 26.77 28.21 12.41
C LEU A 44 26.40 29.46 11.60
N GLU A 45 27.37 29.99 10.87
CA GLU A 45 27.17 31.11 9.94
C GLU A 45 27.67 30.76 8.53
N GLY A 46 27.21 31.52 7.53
CA GLY A 46 27.69 31.41 6.15
C GLY A 46 27.45 30.04 5.51
N GLU A 47 28.50 29.45 4.95
CA GLU A 47 28.43 28.18 4.21
C GLU A 47 27.99 27.01 5.09
N ALA A 48 28.43 26.97 6.36
CA ALA A 48 28.09 25.89 7.28
C ALA A 48 26.58 25.86 7.59
N HIS A 49 25.96 27.03 7.74
CA HIS A 49 24.52 27.15 7.93
C HIS A 49 23.75 26.67 6.68
N SER A 50 24.24 27.03 5.47
CA SER A 50 23.64 26.54 4.23
C SER A 50 23.75 25.02 4.08
N LEU A 51 24.85 24.41 4.52
CA LEU A 51 25.03 22.96 4.51
C LEU A 51 24.09 22.25 5.47
N LEU A 52 23.88 22.80 6.67
CA LEU A 52 22.92 22.26 7.64
C LEU A 52 21.49 22.24 7.07
N LEU A 53 21.03 23.35 6.49
CA LEU A 53 19.69 23.40 5.88
C LEU A 53 19.52 22.39 4.74
N ARG A 54 20.56 22.21 3.92
CA ARG A 54 20.56 21.19 2.86
C ARG A 54 20.48 19.78 3.42
N LEU A 55 21.18 19.51 4.52
CA LEU A 55 21.12 18.22 5.20
C LEU A 55 19.71 17.95 5.73
N ILE A 56 19.12 18.88 6.47
CA ILE A 56 17.77 18.74 7.05
C ILE A 56 16.73 18.52 5.96
N ASN A 57 16.81 19.28 4.86
CA ASN A 57 15.89 19.09 3.73
C ASN A 57 16.05 17.70 3.10
N ALA A 58 17.28 17.24 2.89
CA ALA A 58 17.53 15.90 2.36
C ALA A 58 17.03 14.79 3.32
N GLU A 59 17.24 14.94 4.63
CA GLU A 59 16.72 14.01 5.64
C GLU A 59 15.19 13.98 5.66
N ASN A 60 14.52 15.13 5.53
CA ASN A 60 13.07 15.21 5.45
C ASN A 60 12.52 14.53 4.17
N GLU A 61 13.18 14.70 3.03
CA GLU A 61 12.81 14.02 1.78
C GLU A 61 13.00 12.49 1.90
N ILE A 62 14.11 12.04 2.50
CA ILE A 62 14.36 10.63 2.78
C ILE A 62 13.27 10.08 3.71
N GLY A 63 12.99 10.78 4.81
CA GLY A 63 11.97 10.38 5.77
C GLY A 63 10.58 10.28 5.15
N SER A 64 10.21 11.24 4.30
CA SER A 64 8.94 11.24 3.57
C SER A 64 8.83 10.07 2.59
N THR A 65 9.92 9.78 1.87
CA THR A 65 10.01 8.65 0.93
C THR A 65 9.89 7.32 1.67
N LEU A 66 10.64 7.14 2.77
CA LEU A 66 10.56 5.93 3.60
C LEU A 66 9.18 5.74 4.22
N ALA A 67 8.53 6.82 4.66
CA ALA A 67 7.17 6.76 5.17
C ALA A 67 6.18 6.25 4.11
N LEU A 68 6.30 6.72 2.86
CA LEU A 68 5.48 6.25 1.74
C LEU A 68 5.74 4.77 1.43
N GLU A 69 7.00 4.36 1.31
CA GLU A 69 7.36 2.96 1.03
C GLU A 69 6.85 2.03 2.14
N ASN A 70 7.04 2.41 3.41
CA ASN A 70 6.53 1.64 4.55
C ASN A 70 4.99 1.57 4.56
N PHE A 71 4.31 2.64 4.18
CA PHE A 71 2.86 2.64 4.03
C PHE A 71 2.40 1.65 2.95
N ILE A 72 3.04 1.67 1.77
CA ILE A 72 2.73 0.74 0.67
C ILE A 72 2.97 -0.70 1.12
N LEU A 73 4.11 -0.98 1.76
CA LEU A 73 4.43 -2.31 2.29
C LEU A 73 3.41 -2.77 3.34
N GLY A 74 3.07 -1.90 4.30
CA GLY A 74 2.07 -2.17 5.34
C GLY A 74 0.69 -2.42 4.76
N PHE A 75 0.26 -1.65 3.75
CA PHE A 75 -1.01 -1.84 3.07
C PHE A 75 -1.06 -3.18 2.32
N ARG A 76 0.00 -3.51 1.57
CA ARG A 76 0.12 -4.80 0.86
C ARG A 76 0.03 -5.98 1.83
N LEU A 77 0.75 -5.90 2.95
CA LEU A 77 0.69 -6.89 4.01
C LEU A 77 -0.71 -7.02 4.60
N GLY A 78 -1.36 -5.89 4.93
CA GLY A 78 -2.72 -5.86 5.44
C GLY A 78 -3.72 -6.52 4.48
N ALA A 79 -3.62 -6.23 3.19
CA ALA A 79 -4.45 -6.85 2.16
C ALA A 79 -4.19 -8.37 2.06
N HIS A 80 -2.94 -8.82 2.13
CA HIS A 80 -2.60 -10.25 2.15
C HIS A 80 -3.21 -10.96 3.36
N LEU A 81 -3.10 -10.38 4.56
CA LEU A 81 -3.69 -10.95 5.78
C LEU A 81 -5.22 -11.04 5.70
N ILE A 82 -5.88 -10.03 5.12
CA ILE A 82 -7.34 -10.03 4.93
C ILE A 82 -7.75 -11.12 3.94
N LEU A 83 -7.05 -11.25 2.80
CA LEU A 83 -7.35 -12.26 1.80
C LEU A 83 -7.14 -13.68 2.33
N GLU A 84 -6.03 -13.92 3.01
CA GLU A 84 -5.73 -15.21 3.66
C GLU A 84 -6.78 -15.54 4.72
N GLY A 85 -7.20 -14.58 5.55
CA GLY A 85 -8.20 -14.81 6.59
C GLY A 85 -9.64 -14.94 6.08
N LEU A 86 -9.91 -14.62 4.82
CA LEU A 86 -11.20 -14.81 4.16
C LEU A 86 -11.27 -16.08 3.31
N ASP A 87 -10.14 -16.74 3.06
CA ASP A 87 -10.12 -18.05 2.43
C ASP A 87 -10.49 -19.09 3.50
N GLU A 88 -11.67 -19.70 3.38
CA GLU A 88 -12.13 -20.73 4.32
C GLU A 88 -11.43 -22.08 4.09
N ASP A 89 -10.65 -22.21 3.01
CA ASP A 89 -9.82 -23.36 2.68
C ASP A 89 -8.36 -22.91 2.76
N ASP A 90 -7.44 -23.75 3.26
CA ASP A 90 -6.00 -23.45 3.42
C ASP A 90 -5.24 -23.32 2.07
N GLY A 91 -5.88 -22.70 1.07
CA GLY A 91 -5.49 -22.63 -0.33
C GLY A 91 -4.59 -21.44 -0.62
N SER A 92 -3.29 -21.71 -0.70
CA SER A 92 -2.27 -20.72 -1.03
C SER A 92 -2.67 -19.71 -2.13
N LEU A 93 -2.68 -18.43 -1.76
CA LEU A 93 -2.87 -17.20 -2.54
C LEU A 93 -2.14 -17.18 -3.92
N VAL A 94 -1.13 -18.03 -4.09
CA VAL A 94 -0.41 -18.29 -5.34
C VAL A 94 -1.33 -18.78 -6.47
N GLU A 95 -2.42 -19.49 -6.16
CA GLU A 95 -3.38 -20.00 -7.16
C GLU A 95 -4.21 -18.87 -7.82
N LEU A 96 -4.58 -17.83 -7.08
CA LEU A 96 -5.38 -16.71 -7.61
C LEU A 96 -4.57 -15.80 -8.55
N LEU A 97 -3.31 -15.50 -8.18
CA LEU A 97 -2.40 -14.72 -9.03
C LEU A 97 -1.99 -15.50 -10.30
N ARG A 98 -1.96 -16.83 -10.24
CA ARG A 98 -1.71 -17.69 -11.42
C ARG A 98 -2.88 -17.76 -12.39
N ARG A 99 -4.09 -17.39 -11.99
CA ARG A 99 -5.29 -17.49 -12.85
C ARG A 99 -5.25 -16.51 -14.04
N ASP A 100 -4.45 -15.45 -13.94
CA ASP A 100 -4.24 -14.51 -15.05
C ASP A 100 -3.29 -15.04 -16.14
N GLU A 101 -2.42 -16.02 -15.85
CA GLU A 101 -1.62 -16.71 -16.87
C GLU A 101 -2.45 -17.73 -17.69
N TRP A 102 -3.52 -18.28 -17.14
CA TRP A 102 -4.36 -19.29 -17.81
C TRP A 102 -5.41 -18.71 -18.77
N ARG A 103 -5.75 -17.42 -18.63
CA ARG A 103 -6.68 -16.74 -19.55
C ARG A 103 -6.13 -16.59 -20.97
N GLY A 104 -4.81 -16.66 -21.15
CA GLY A 104 -4.15 -16.64 -22.46
C GLY A 104 -4.16 -17.98 -23.22
N LYS A 105 -4.48 -19.11 -22.57
CA LYS A 105 -4.43 -20.46 -23.19
C LYS A 105 -5.78 -21.02 -23.65
N GLN A 106 -6.92 -20.39 -23.32
CA GLN A 106 -8.25 -20.89 -23.74
C GLN A 106 -8.66 -20.53 -25.17
N SER A 107 -7.86 -19.77 -25.92
CA SER A 107 -8.20 -19.38 -27.31
C SER A 107 -7.99 -20.47 -28.37
N ASN A 108 -7.60 -21.69 -28.01
CA ASN A 108 -7.24 -22.74 -28.98
C ASN A 108 -8.09 -24.01 -28.87
N TYR A 109 -9.42 -23.88 -28.82
CA TYR A 109 -10.34 -25.00 -29.04
C TYR A 109 -11.20 -24.74 -30.29
N PRO A 110 -11.25 -25.69 -31.26
CA PRO A 110 -12.00 -25.49 -32.48
C PRO A 110 -13.51 -25.54 -32.20
N SER A 111 -14.21 -24.54 -32.73
CA SER A 111 -15.67 -24.42 -32.71
C SER A 111 -16.31 -25.51 -33.57
N GLY A 112 -16.89 -26.53 -32.93
CA GLY A 112 -17.68 -27.54 -33.63
C GLY A 112 -18.65 -28.25 -32.68
N ARG A 113 -19.89 -27.76 -32.57
CA ARG A 113 -20.99 -28.54 -31.98
C ARG A 113 -21.61 -29.42 -33.06
N PRO A 114 -21.77 -30.75 -32.86
CA PRO A 114 -22.69 -31.53 -33.66
C PRO A 114 -24.14 -31.19 -33.27
N ARG A 115 -24.97 -30.92 -34.27
CA ARG A 115 -26.42 -30.76 -34.12
C ARG A 115 -27.03 -32.08 -33.62
N LYS A 116 -27.75 -32.05 -32.49
CA LYS A 116 -28.59 -33.17 -32.04
C LYS A 116 -29.74 -33.33 -33.04
N SER A 117 -29.84 -34.46 -33.73
CA SER A 117 -31.07 -34.86 -34.42
C SER A 117 -32.04 -35.40 -33.37
N CYS A 118 -33.22 -34.80 -33.32
CA CYS A 118 -34.38 -35.43 -32.71
C CYS A 118 -34.89 -36.49 -33.67
N ASP A 119 -35.09 -37.73 -33.20
CA ASP A 119 -36.05 -38.63 -33.84
C ASP A 119 -36.94 -39.28 -32.77
N THR A 120 -38.21 -38.90 -32.90
CA THR A 120 -39.44 -39.48 -32.36
C THR A 120 -39.72 -40.87 -32.95
N ASN A 121 -40.01 -41.85 -32.09
CA ASN A 121 -41.05 -42.89 -32.29
C ASN A 121 -41.08 -43.81 -31.06
N GLN A 122 -42.13 -43.79 -30.22
CA GLN A 122 -43.38 -44.57 -30.36
C GLN A 122 -43.17 -46.06 -30.65
N ARG A 123 -43.11 -46.89 -29.60
CA ARG A 123 -44.21 -47.78 -29.17
C ARG A 123 -43.87 -48.46 -27.85
#